data_AF-A0A7Y5IW32-F1
#
_entry.id   AF-A0A7Y5IW32-F1
#
_cell.length_a   1.000
_cell.length_b   1.000
_cell.length_c   1.000
_cell.angle_alpha   90.00
_cell.angle_beta   90.00
_cell.angle_gamma   90.00
#
_symmetry.space_group_name_H-M   'P 1'
#
loop_
_entity.id
_entity.type
_entity.pdbx_description
1 polymer ?
#
loop_
_entity_poly.entity_id
_entity_poly.type
_entity_poly.pdbx_seq_one_letter_code
_entity_poly.pdbx_strand_id
1 'polypeptide(L)'
;MSITANPKLGATITLRQLASHTSGLPRGIPGRVQSVEGRYELEPRRLYDQLAGVTLEFYPGADEEYSNLGVGLLGHALERAAGKPYEQLLRETVCDPLGLERTTIQVNEKLHVATGYGSRVPRIPE
;
A
#
# COMPACT_ATOMS: atom_id res chain seq x y z
N MET A 1 -2.97 18.77 -0.84
CA MET A 1 -2.50 18.24 0.46
C MET A 1 -1.19 17.51 0.24
N SER A 2 -0.12 17.99 0.87
CA SER A 2 1.23 17.39 0.83
C SER A 2 1.35 16.43 2.00
N ILE A 3 1.94 15.25 1.77
CA ILE A 3 2.46 14.46 2.89
C ILE A 3 3.76 15.16 3.25
N THR A 4 3.76 15.76 4.45
CA THR A 4 4.81 16.64 4.95
C THR A 4 6.19 16.09 4.64
N ALA A 5 7.08 16.96 4.14
CA ALA A 5 8.45 16.64 3.78
C ALA A 5 9.10 15.78 4.88
N ASN A 6 9.43 14.53 4.58
CA ASN A 6 10.43 13.83 5.37
C ASN A 6 11.75 14.51 4.99
N PRO A 7 12.40 15.28 5.89
CA PRO A 7 13.63 15.98 5.56
C PRO A 7 14.74 15.01 5.13
N LYS A 8 14.63 13.72 5.49
CA LYS A 8 15.53 12.66 5.01
C LYS A 8 15.32 12.28 3.54
N LEU A 9 14.11 12.44 3.00
CA LEU A 9 13.83 12.21 1.57
C LEU A 9 14.26 13.39 0.70
N GLY A 10 14.49 14.56 1.30
CA GLY A 10 14.97 15.76 0.59
C GLY A 10 13.96 16.38 -0.40
N ALA A 11 12.74 15.86 -0.49
CA ALA A 11 11.73 16.34 -1.43
C ALA A 11 10.30 16.26 -0.85
N THR A 12 9.43 17.15 -1.35
CA THR A 12 7.99 17.11 -1.05
C THR A 12 7.28 16.16 -2.00
N ILE A 13 6.59 15.15 -1.45
CA ILE A 13 5.78 14.20 -2.21
C ILE A 13 4.30 14.53 -2.02
N THR A 14 3.54 14.55 -3.11
CA THR A 14 2.10 14.79 -3.12
C THR A 14 1.30 13.48 -3.15
N LEU A 15 0.05 13.52 -2.68
CA LEU A 15 -0.87 12.37 -2.80
C LEU A 15 -1.04 11.93 -4.26
N ARG A 16 -1.06 12.89 -5.20
CA ARG A 16 -1.13 12.60 -6.64
C ARG A 16 0.05 11.76 -7.09
N GLN A 17 1.28 12.15 -6.73
CA GLN A 17 2.49 11.43 -7.12
C GLN A 17 2.58 10.03 -6.52
N LEU A 18 2.02 9.81 -5.32
CA LEU A 18 1.87 8.45 -4.79
C LEU A 18 0.88 7.63 -5.60
N ALA A 19 -0.29 8.21 -5.91
CA ALA A 19 -1.36 7.55 -6.66
C ALA A 19 -0.97 7.27 -8.13
N SER A 20 -0.06 8.06 -8.70
CA SER A 20 0.40 7.94 -10.09
C SER A 20 1.77 7.30 -10.23
N HIS A 21 2.33 6.70 -9.17
CA HIS A 21 3.66 6.06 -9.21
C HIS A 21 4.82 6.99 -9.62
N THR A 22 4.66 8.31 -9.49
CA THR A 22 5.67 9.31 -9.87
C THR A 22 6.30 9.97 -8.64
N SER A 23 6.37 9.25 -7.52
CA SER A 23 6.88 9.78 -6.24
C SER A 23 8.40 9.66 -6.08
N GLY A 24 9.04 8.84 -6.93
CA GLY A 24 10.44 8.45 -6.75
C GLY A 24 10.66 7.37 -5.69
N LEU A 25 9.61 6.90 -5.01
CA LEU A 25 9.75 5.79 -4.04
C LEU A 25 10.03 4.46 -4.77
N PRO A 26 10.92 3.61 -4.25
CA PRO A 26 11.20 2.30 -4.83
C PRO A 26 9.99 1.37 -4.77
N ARG A 27 10.02 0.28 -5.55
CA ARG A 27 8.92 -0.71 -5.63
C ARG A 27 8.44 -1.24 -4.28
N GLY A 28 9.37 -1.43 -3.36
CA GLY A 28 9.18 -1.87 -1.99
C GLY A 28 10.39 -1.43 -1.16
N ILE A 29 10.50 -1.89 0.09
CA ILE A 29 11.64 -1.52 0.93
C ILE A 29 12.85 -2.39 0.54
N PRO A 30 13.97 -1.80 0.08
CA PRO A 30 15.16 -2.56 -0.31
C PRO A 30 15.64 -3.48 0.83
N GLY A 31 16.01 -4.72 0.50
CA GLY A 31 16.50 -5.70 1.48
C GLY A 31 15.44 -6.31 2.41
N ARG A 32 14.17 -5.88 2.33
CA ARG A 32 13.05 -6.59 2.96
C ARG A 32 12.32 -7.43 1.93
N VAL A 33 12.23 -8.73 2.21
CA VAL A 33 11.41 -9.66 1.43
C VAL A 33 9.97 -9.15 1.51
N GLN A 34 9.37 -8.80 0.36
CA GLN A 34 7.93 -8.76 0.18
C GLN A 34 7.38 -10.01 0.86
N SER A 35 6.50 -9.89 1.85
CA SER A 35 6.09 -11.07 2.62
C SER A 35 5.74 -12.21 1.66
N VAL A 36 6.09 -13.43 2.06
CA VAL A 36 5.99 -14.62 1.22
C VAL A 36 4.54 -14.87 0.74
N GLU A 37 3.57 -14.18 1.35
CA GLU A 37 2.14 -14.19 1.05
C GLU A 37 1.67 -12.96 0.23
N GLY A 38 2.58 -12.12 -0.27
CA GLY A 38 2.26 -10.93 -1.05
C GLY A 38 1.63 -9.78 -0.25
N ARG A 39 1.51 -9.93 1.08
CA ARG A 39 0.97 -8.90 1.97
C ARG A 39 2.09 -7.97 2.41
N TYR A 40 2.03 -6.71 1.99
CA TYR A 40 2.75 -5.68 2.70
C TYR A 40 2.10 -5.51 4.07
N GLU A 41 2.60 -6.22 5.08
CA GLU A 41 2.43 -5.82 6.48
C GLU A 41 3.27 -4.55 6.70
N LEU A 42 2.83 -3.47 6.07
CA LEU A 42 3.23 -2.12 6.45
C LEU A 42 2.51 -1.83 7.75
N GLU A 43 3.03 -2.44 8.83
CA GLU A 43 2.73 -2.01 10.18
C GLU A 43 2.89 -0.47 10.21
N PRO A 44 1.82 0.32 10.46
CA PRO A 44 1.88 1.77 10.35
C PRO A 44 3.01 2.39 11.18
N ARG A 45 3.36 1.72 12.29
CA ARG A 45 4.50 2.09 13.15
C ARG A 45 5.85 1.88 12.49
N ARG A 46 6.00 0.83 11.67
CA ARG A 46 7.24 0.51 10.95
C ARG A 46 7.38 1.26 9.63
N LEU A 47 6.27 1.71 9.04
CA LEU A 47 6.27 2.43 7.77
C LEU A 47 7.18 3.68 7.80
N TYR A 48 7.10 4.50 8.85
CA TYR A 48 7.93 5.70 8.95
C TYR A 48 9.41 5.40 9.19
N ASP A 49 9.71 4.39 10.02
CA ASP A 49 11.10 3.94 10.24
C ASP A 49 11.71 3.38 8.94
N GLN A 50 10.90 2.67 8.16
CA GLN A 50 11.30 2.15 6.86
C GLN A 50 11.52 3.27 5.84
N LEU A 51 10.61 4.26 5.79
CA LEU A 51 10.75 5.44 4.94
C LEU A 51 11.97 6.29 5.29
N ALA A 52 12.42 6.27 6.55
CA ALA A 52 13.59 7.01 6.98
C ALA A 52 14.92 6.50 6.38
N GLY A 53 14.96 5.25 5.89
CA GLY A 53 16.12 4.64 5.26
C GLY A 53 16.02 4.49 3.74
N VAL A 54 14.96 5.03 3.12
CA VAL A 54 14.72 4.95 1.68
C VAL A 54 15.35 6.13 0.96
N THR A 55 16.04 5.86 -0.14
CA THR A 55 16.47 6.86 -1.11
C THR A 55 15.48 6.89 -2.26
N LEU A 56 15.19 8.08 -2.80
CA LEU A 56 14.36 8.20 -3.99
C LEU A 56 15.15 7.77 -5.23
N GLU A 57 14.52 6.99 -6.11
CA GLU A 57 15.08 6.57 -7.40
C GLU A 57 15.22 7.76 -8.37
N PHE A 58 14.33 8.75 -8.23
CA PHE A 58 14.31 9.99 -9.01
C PHE A 58 13.55 11.10 -8.28
N TYR A 59 13.66 12.35 -8.75
CA TYR A 59 12.92 13.47 -8.17
C TYR A 59 11.40 13.32 -8.37
N PRO A 60 10.55 13.61 -7.36
CA PRO A 60 9.11 13.44 -7.50
C PRO A 60 8.54 14.18 -8.72
N GLY A 61 7.86 13.44 -9.60
CA GLY A 61 7.27 13.92 -10.85
C GLY A 61 8.21 13.91 -12.07
N ALA A 62 9.49 13.55 -11.91
CA ALA A 62 10.43 13.49 -13.02
C ALA A 62 10.30 12.20 -13.86
N ASP A 63 9.83 11.11 -13.26
CA ASP A 63 9.69 9.79 -13.90
C ASP A 63 8.57 8.97 -13.21
N GLU A 64 8.38 7.72 -13.63
CA GLU A 64 7.46 6.74 -13.02
C GLU A 64 8.17 5.44 -12.59
N GLU A 65 7.86 4.96 -11.39
CA GLU A 65 8.27 3.63 -10.90
C GLU A 65 7.14 3.02 -10.07
N TYR A 66 6.72 1.82 -10.45
CA TYR A 66 5.64 1.12 -9.77
C TYR A 66 6.03 0.84 -8.31
N SER A 67 5.36 1.52 -7.38
CA SER A 67 5.69 1.48 -5.96
C SER A 67 4.54 1.00 -5.08
N ASN A 68 4.65 -0.22 -4.56
CA ASN A 68 3.75 -0.71 -3.50
C ASN A 68 3.96 0.07 -2.21
N LEU A 69 5.20 0.49 -1.93
CA LEU A 69 5.51 1.36 -0.81
C LEU A 69 4.75 2.70 -0.92
N GLY A 70 4.73 3.29 -2.12
CA GLY A 70 3.99 4.51 -2.40
C GLY A 70 2.48 4.36 -2.20
N VAL A 71 1.90 3.26 -2.68
CA VAL A 71 0.46 2.96 -2.49
C VAL A 71 0.13 2.68 -1.02
N GLY A 72 0.99 1.97 -0.30
CA GLY A 72 0.83 1.73 1.14
C GLY A 72 0.88 3.03 1.95
N LEU A 73 1.82 3.92 1.62
CA LEU A 73 1.91 5.25 2.23
C LEU A 73 0.67 6.11 1.92
N LEU A 74 0.12 6.00 0.71
CA LEU A 74 -1.12 6.68 0.34
C LEU A 74 -2.29 6.20 1.19
N GLY A 75 -2.45 4.88 1.35
CA GLY A 75 -3.49 4.30 2.21
C GLY A 75 -3.39 4.84 3.64
N HIS A 76 -2.18 4.85 4.21
CA HIS A 76 -1.96 5.38 5.56
C HIS A 76 -2.23 6.90 5.66
N ALA A 77 -1.88 7.69 4.64
CA ALA A 77 -2.18 9.12 4.62
C ALA A 77 -3.70 9.38 4.61
N LEU A 78 -4.47 8.54 3.90
CA LEU A 78 -5.93 8.62 3.88
C LEU A 78 -6.55 8.28 5.24
N GLU A 79 -6.07 7.23 5.93
CA GLU A 79 -6.51 6.90 7.29
C GLU A 79 -6.31 8.07 8.24
N ARG A 80 -5.12 8.67 8.21
CA ARG A 80 -4.78 9.82 9.06
C ARG A 80 -5.65 11.04 8.76
N ALA A 81 -5.91 11.31 7.49
CA ALA A 81 -6.76 12.43 7.09
C ALA A 81 -8.23 12.21 7.47
N ALA A 82 -8.70 10.97 7.40
CA ALA A 82 -10.09 10.61 7.69
C ALA A 82 -10.37 10.34 9.18
N GLY A 83 -9.34 10.11 9.99
CA GLY A 83 -9.47 9.78 11.41
C GLY A 83 -10.09 8.40 11.67
N LYS A 84 -10.05 7.49 10.69
CA LYS A 84 -10.66 6.16 10.74
C LYS A 84 -9.84 5.13 9.98
N PRO A 85 -10.00 3.83 10.27
CA PRO A 85 -9.30 2.76 9.55
C PRO A 85 -9.60 2.76 8.05
N TYR A 86 -8.65 2.32 7.24
CA TYR A 86 -8.79 2.32 5.77
C TYR A 86 -9.96 1.46 5.31
N GLU A 87 -10.21 0.33 5.99
CA GLU A 87 -11.37 -0.53 5.69
C GLU A 87 -12.69 0.23 5.77
N GLN A 88 -12.85 1.05 6.80
CA GLN A 88 -14.05 1.84 6.99
C GLN A 88 -14.16 2.89 5.88
N LEU A 89 -13.04 3.53 5.53
CA LEU A 89 -13.02 4.50 4.43
C LEU A 89 -13.41 3.86 3.10
N LEU A 90 -12.82 2.71 2.75
CA LEU A 90 -13.13 1.97 1.52
C LEU A 90 -14.61 1.57 1.46
N ARG A 91 -15.15 1.09 2.58
CA ARG A 91 -16.54 0.69 2.70
C ARG A 91 -17.48 1.87 2.43
N GLU A 92 -17.31 2.95 3.18
CA GLU A 92 -18.21 4.11 3.12
C GLU A 92 -18.10 4.89 1.81
N THR A 93 -16.92 4.93 1.19
CA THR A 93 -16.67 5.77 0.00
C THR A 93 -16.82 5.04 -1.33
N VAL A 94 -16.64 3.71 -1.34
CA VAL A 94 -16.64 2.91 -2.57
C VAL A 94 -17.62 1.75 -2.48
N CYS A 95 -17.51 0.88 -1.48
CA CYS A 95 -18.28 -0.37 -1.48
C CYS A 95 -19.78 -0.15 -1.28
N ASP A 96 -20.18 0.60 -0.25
CA ASP A 96 -21.60 0.80 0.06
C ASP A 96 -22.33 1.58 -1.04
N PRO A 97 -21.78 2.69 -1.60
CA PRO A 97 -22.42 3.40 -2.72
C PRO A 97 -22.58 2.56 -3.99
N LEU A 98 -21.73 1.54 -4.18
CA LEU A 98 -21.75 0.66 -5.34
C LEU A 98 -22.38 -0.71 -5.07
N GLY A 99 -22.87 -0.98 -3.85
CA GLY A 99 -23.44 -2.26 -3.46
C GLY A 99 -22.45 -3.44 -3.45
N LEU A 100 -21.16 -3.17 -3.21
CA LEU A 100 -20.10 -4.20 -3.22
C LEU A 100 -19.99 -4.94 -1.87
N GLU A 101 -21.01 -5.73 -1.54
CA GLU A 101 -21.13 -6.41 -0.24
C GLU A 101 -20.06 -7.49 0.04
N ARG A 102 -19.39 -7.97 -1.01
CA ARG A 102 -18.40 -9.06 -0.96
C ARG A 102 -16.96 -8.60 -1.26
N THR A 103 -16.69 -7.31 -1.09
CA THR A 103 -15.36 -6.73 -1.24
C THR A 103 -14.82 -6.29 0.13
N THR A 104 -13.69 -6.83 0.54
CA THR A 104 -13.09 -6.55 1.85
C THR A 104 -11.56 -6.52 1.75
N ILE A 105 -10.89 -5.93 2.74
CA ILE A 105 -9.42 -5.97 2.85
C ILE A 105 -8.92 -7.14 3.71
N GLN A 106 -9.80 -7.72 4.54
CA GLN A 106 -9.54 -8.92 5.32
C GLN A 106 -10.54 -10.01 4.98
N VAL A 107 -10.04 -11.24 4.87
CA VAL A 107 -10.90 -12.40 4.67
C VAL A 107 -11.80 -12.57 5.90
N ASN A 108 -13.09 -12.76 5.67
CA ASN A 108 -14.05 -13.06 6.71
C ASN A 108 -14.96 -14.21 6.27
N GLU A 109 -15.76 -14.70 7.20
CA GLU A 109 -16.64 -15.86 7.01
C GLU A 109 -17.70 -15.67 5.91
N LYS A 110 -17.95 -14.43 5.48
CA LYS A 110 -18.94 -14.12 4.43
C LYS A 110 -18.39 -14.30 3.02
N LEU A 111 -17.09 -14.55 2.87
CA LEU A 111 -16.45 -14.68 1.56
C LEU A 111 -16.28 -16.14 1.17
N HIS A 112 -16.64 -16.45 -0.08
CA HIS A 112 -16.27 -17.70 -0.72
C HIS A 112 -14.93 -17.49 -1.43
N VAL A 113 -13.84 -17.66 -0.70
CA VAL A 113 -12.49 -17.41 -1.21
C VAL A 113 -12.03 -18.60 -2.06
N ALA A 114 -11.62 -18.35 -3.30
CA ALA A 114 -11.01 -19.38 -4.13
C ALA A 114 -9.66 -19.82 -3.57
N THR A 115 -9.35 -21.11 -3.66
CA THR A 115 -8.03 -21.65 -3.28
C THR A 115 -6.95 -21.07 -4.19
N GLY A 116 -5.96 -20.38 -3.60
CA GLY A 116 -4.81 -19.89 -4.33
C GLY A 116 -3.83 -21.02 -4.63
N TYR A 117 -3.55 -21.27 -5.91
CA TYR A 117 -2.52 -22.20 -6.36
C TYR A 117 -1.30 -21.43 -6.87
N GLY A 118 -0.10 -21.88 -6.51
CA GLY A 118 1.15 -21.27 -6.96
C GLY A 118 2.31 -22.24 -6.78
N SER A 119 3.44 -21.96 -7.44
CA SER A 119 4.66 -22.79 -7.41
C SER A 119 5.25 -23.01 -6.02
N ARG A 120 4.72 -22.34 -4.99
CA ARG A 120 5.14 -22.42 -3.58
C ARG A 120 4.05 -23.00 -2.66
N VAL A 121 2.89 -23.41 -3.20
CA VAL A 121 1.85 -24.15 -2.48
C VAL A 121 1.97 -25.63 -2.88
N PRO A 122 2.05 -26.59 -1.93
CA PRO A 122 2.15 -28.00 -2.27
C PRO A 122 1.05 -28.40 -3.25
N ARG A 123 1.40 -29.06 -4.36
CA ARG A 123 0.39 -29.65 -5.25
C ARG A 123 -0.42 -30.66 -4.44
N ILE A 124 -1.74 -30.61 -4.58
CA ILE A 124 -2.62 -31.65 -4.04
C ILE A 124 -2.30 -32.94 -4.81
N PRO A 125 -2.02 -34.07 -4.13
CA PRO A 125 -1.84 -35.36 -4.81
C PRO A 125 -3.10 -35.74 -5.58
N GLU A 126 -2.91 -36.34 -6.76
CA GLU A 126 -3.99 -36.88 -7.61
C GLU A 126 -4.84 -37.94 -6.90
#